data_AF-A0A952JGH2-F1
#
_entry.id   AF-A0A952JGH2-F1
#
_cell.length_a   1.000
_cell.length_b   1.000
_cell.length_c   1.000
_cell.angle_alpha   90.00
_cell.angle_beta   90.00
_cell.angle_gamma   90.00
#
_symmetry.space_group_name_H-M   'P 1'
#
loop_
_entity.id
_entity.type
_entity.pdbx_description
1 polymer ?
#
loop_
_entity_poly.entity_id
_entity_poly.type
_entity_poly.pdbx_seq_one_letter_code
_entity_poly.pdbx_strand_id
1 'polypeptide(L)'
;MEDRAKIINFYLEKLSDKNFEISDVRRDLEKNNFQEDEIKIIVRLVDNELQRRVLIKSNNKASIDLISIGAILTSLGAGITIATYTGLINMGNSFLIVYGPFLGGLSILMTGLAKRTRK
;
A
#
# COMPACT_ATOMS: atom_id res chain seq x y z
N MET A 1 -11.13 19.81 20.92
CA MET A 1 -10.86 18.95 19.74
C MET A 1 -9.36 18.70 19.55
N GLU A 2 -8.50 19.71 19.74
CA GLU A 2 -7.04 19.57 19.64
C GLU A 2 -6.41 18.57 20.63
N ASP A 3 -6.89 18.52 21.88
CA ASP A 3 -6.30 17.61 22.90
C ASP A 3 -6.53 16.13 22.59
N ARG A 4 -7.71 15.79 22.08
CA ARG A 4 -8.01 14.39 21.70
C ARG A 4 -7.12 13.92 20.56
N ALA A 5 -6.84 14.78 19.57
CA ALA A 5 -5.96 14.43 18.46
C ALA A 5 -4.52 14.18 18.93
N LYS A 6 -4.01 14.96 19.90
CA LYS A 6 -2.70 14.74 20.51
C LYS A 6 -2.64 13.42 21.27
N ILE A 7 -3.67 13.10 22.06
CA ILE A 7 -3.76 11.84 22.80
C ILE A 7 -3.78 10.64 21.85
N ILE A 8 -4.59 10.71 20.78
CA ILE A 8 -4.67 9.65 19.78
C ILE A 8 -3.30 9.44 19.11
N ASN A 9 -2.63 10.51 18.68
CA ASN A 9 -1.32 10.41 18.05
C ASN A 9 -0.25 9.85 19.00
N PHE A 10 -0.26 10.26 20.27
CA PHE A 10 0.65 9.73 21.29
C PHE A 10 0.50 8.21 21.44
N TYR A 11 -0.74 7.70 21.53
CA TYR A 11 -0.96 6.26 21.65
C TYR A 11 -0.66 5.50 20.34
N LEU A 12 -0.92 6.08 19.18
CA LEU A 12 -0.53 5.49 17.89
C LEU A 12 0.98 5.36 17.73
N GLU A 13 1.75 6.30 18.29
CA GLU A 13 3.21 6.23 18.31
C GLU A 13 3.70 5.15 19.28
N LYS A 14 3.14 5.10 20.51
CA LYS A 14 3.44 4.01 21.47
C LYS A 14 3.12 2.62 20.92
N LEU A 15 2.00 2.46 20.21
CA LEU A 15 1.60 1.19 19.57
C LEU A 15 2.56 0.75 18.43
N SER A 16 3.49 1.61 18.02
CA SER A 16 4.56 1.21 17.10
C SER A 16 5.67 0.42 17.80
N ASP A 17 5.72 0.46 19.13
CA ASP A 17 6.62 -0.35 19.96
C ASP A 17 6.05 -1.76 20.17
N LYS A 18 6.91 -2.79 20.16
CA LYS A 18 6.48 -4.21 20.20
C LYS A 18 5.84 -4.63 21.52
N ASN A 19 6.02 -3.83 22.57
CA ASN A 19 5.58 -4.17 23.93
C ASN A 19 4.32 -3.42 24.36
N PHE A 20 3.64 -2.73 23.45
CA PHE A 20 2.45 -1.94 23.76
C PHE A 20 1.29 -2.34 22.86
N GLU A 21 0.20 -2.81 23.47
CA GLU A 21 -0.99 -3.30 22.76
C GLU A 21 -2.19 -2.35 22.94
N ILE A 22 -3.23 -2.55 22.11
CA ILE A 22 -4.46 -1.74 22.20
C ILE A 22 -5.15 -1.87 23.56
N SER A 23 -4.99 -3.01 24.24
CA SER A 23 -5.47 -3.22 25.61
C SER A 23 -4.74 -2.35 26.63
N ASP A 24 -3.48 -1.99 26.36
CA ASP A 24 -2.70 -1.12 27.25
C ASP A 24 -3.13 0.33 27.13
N VAL A 25 -3.66 0.76 25.98
CA VAL A 25 -4.26 2.10 25.81
C VAL A 25 -5.38 2.32 26.82
N ARG A 26 -6.29 1.34 26.97
CA ARG A 26 -7.38 1.44 27.94
C ARG A 26 -6.84 1.54 29.37
N ARG A 27 -5.92 0.64 29.76
CA ARG A 27 -5.33 0.63 31.11
C ARG A 27 -4.61 1.94 31.43
N ASP A 28 -3.91 2.52 30.47
CA ASP A 28 -3.18 3.77 30.64
C ASP A 28 -4.17 4.95 30.82
N LEU A 29 -5.27 4.97 30.08
CA LEU A 29 -6.33 5.98 30.25
C LEU A 29 -7.07 5.85 31.59
N GLU A 30 -7.38 4.62 32.04
CA GLU A 30 -7.97 4.36 33.36
C GLU A 30 -7.08 4.89 34.50
N LYS A 31 -5.76 4.63 34.42
CA LYS A 31 -4.78 5.14 35.39
C LYS A 31 -4.69 6.66 35.44
N ASN A 32 -4.98 7.32 34.32
CA ASN A 32 -4.99 8.78 34.22
C ASN A 32 -6.35 9.41 34.57
N ASN A 33 -7.27 8.64 35.17
CA ASN A 33 -8.59 9.09 35.63
C ASN A 33 -9.47 9.70 34.52
N PHE A 34 -9.35 9.21 33.28
CA PHE A 34 -10.31 9.55 32.23
C PHE A 34 -11.69 8.95 32.54
N GLN A 35 -12.75 9.64 32.14
CA GLN A 35 -14.11 9.12 32.24
C GLN A 35 -14.32 7.93 31.29
N GLU A 36 -15.04 6.91 31.72
CA GLU A 36 -15.28 5.67 30.95
C GLU A 36 -15.77 5.92 29.52
N ASP A 37 -16.69 6.89 29.34
CA ASP A 37 -17.19 7.28 28.02
C ASP A 37 -16.09 7.87 27.12
N GLU A 38 -15.19 8.68 27.70
CA GLU A 38 -14.04 9.25 27.00
C GLU A 38 -13.03 8.17 26.62
N ILE A 39 -12.76 7.23 27.52
CA ILE A 39 -11.89 6.07 27.28
C ILE A 39 -12.41 5.26 26.09
N LYS A 40 -13.70 4.93 26.09
CA LYS A 40 -14.34 4.18 25.01
C LYS A 40 -14.21 4.90 23.66
N ILE A 41 -14.39 6.22 23.64
CA ILE A 41 -14.24 7.03 22.43
C ILE A 41 -12.79 7.01 21.94
N ILE A 42 -11.82 7.27 22.83
CA ILE A 42 -10.40 7.35 22.47
C ILE A 42 -9.90 6.00 21.96
N VAL A 43 -10.17 4.91 22.68
CA VAL A 43 -9.75 3.56 22.28
C VAL A 43 -10.29 3.21 20.90
N ARG A 44 -11.58 3.50 20.63
CA ARG A 44 -12.19 3.26 19.32
C ARG A 44 -11.51 4.07 18.21
N LEU A 45 -11.17 5.34 18.48
CA LEU A 45 -10.51 6.19 17.49
C LEU A 45 -9.08 5.72 17.21
N VAL A 46 -8.33 5.31 18.24
CA VAL A 46 -6.99 4.75 18.10
C VAL A 46 -7.03 3.44 17.28
N ASP A 47 -7.94 2.52 17.61
CA ASP A 47 -8.10 1.25 16.88
C ASP A 47 -8.45 1.48 15.40
N ASN A 48 -9.45 2.33 15.13
CA ASN A 48 -9.84 2.67 13.76
C ASN A 48 -8.69 3.27 12.95
N GLU A 49 -7.94 4.19 13.53
CA GLU A 49 -6.83 4.84 12.84
C GLU A 49 -5.63 3.89 12.67
N LEU A 50 -5.38 2.99 13.62
CA LEU A 50 -4.37 1.93 13.51
C LEU A 50 -4.71 1.00 12.32
N GLN A 51 -5.94 0.48 12.28
CA GLN A 51 -6.39 -0.38 11.19
C GLN A 51 -6.31 0.34 9.84
N ARG A 52 -6.74 1.60 9.80
CA ARG A 52 -6.66 2.44 8.59
C ARG A 52 -5.21 2.60 8.11
N ARG A 53 -4.25 2.87 9.00
CA ARG A 53 -2.82 2.98 8.66
C ARG A 53 -2.27 1.67 8.11
N VAL A 54 -2.63 0.53 8.71
CA VAL A 54 -2.23 -0.79 8.22
C VAL A 54 -2.78 -1.06 6.81
N LEU A 55 -4.07 -0.78 6.58
CA LEU A 55 -4.72 -0.95 5.28
C LEU A 55 -4.07 -0.04 4.22
N ILE A 56 -3.83 1.23 4.55
CA ILE A 56 -3.17 2.19 3.66
C ILE A 56 -1.76 1.72 3.29
N LYS A 57 -0.98 1.25 4.28
CA LYS A 57 0.38 0.76 4.06
C LYS A 57 0.39 -0.50 3.18
N SER A 58 -0.52 -1.43 3.46
CA SER A 58 -0.70 -2.65 2.66
C SER A 58 -1.09 -2.34 1.21
N ASN A 59 -2.07 -1.45 1.02
CA ASN A 59 -2.50 -1.03 -0.33
C ASN A 59 -1.40 -0.29 -1.09
N ASN A 60 -0.63 0.56 -0.43
CA ASN A 60 0.54 1.21 -1.02
C ASN A 60 1.58 0.19 -1.48
N LYS A 61 1.94 -0.77 -0.62
CA LYS A 61 2.92 -1.80 -0.93
C LYS A 61 2.48 -2.62 -2.14
N ALA A 62 1.24 -3.11 -2.12
CA ALA A 62 0.66 -3.85 -3.24
C ALA A 62 0.65 -3.03 -4.55
N SER A 63 0.41 -1.72 -4.47
CA SER A 63 0.44 -0.84 -5.67
C SER A 63 1.85 -0.70 -6.22
N ILE A 64 2.86 -0.53 -5.35
CA ILE A 64 4.28 -0.44 -5.75
C ILE A 64 4.77 -1.76 -6.36
N ASP A 65 4.36 -2.90 -5.80
CA ASP A 65 4.72 -4.22 -6.32
C ASP A 65 4.17 -4.42 -7.74
N LEU A 66 2.89 -4.06 -7.96
CA LEU A 66 2.26 -4.11 -9.30
C LEU A 66 2.95 -3.17 -10.30
N ILE A 67 3.24 -1.93 -9.90
CA ILE A 67 3.95 -0.98 -10.77
C ILE A 67 5.33 -1.52 -11.15
N SER A 68 6.08 -2.06 -10.18
CA SER A 68 7.42 -2.60 -10.41
C SER A 68 7.40 -3.79 -11.38
N ILE A 69 6.53 -4.78 -11.15
CA ILE A 69 6.41 -5.95 -12.01
C ILE A 69 5.94 -5.55 -13.41
N GLY A 70 4.93 -4.68 -13.49
CA GLY A 70 4.42 -4.16 -14.75
C GLY A 70 5.49 -3.40 -15.53
N ALA A 71 6.29 -2.56 -14.88
CA ALA A 71 7.38 -1.80 -15.50
C ALA A 71 8.47 -2.71 -16.08
N ILE A 72 8.91 -3.71 -15.32
CA ILE A 72 9.90 -4.69 -15.77
C ILE A 72 9.37 -5.45 -17.00
N LEU A 73 8.17 -6.01 -16.90
CA LEU A 73 7.58 -6.82 -17.97
C LEU A 73 7.33 -6.00 -19.24
N THR A 74 6.84 -4.77 -19.09
CA THR A 74 6.65 -3.83 -20.21
C THR A 74 7.97 -3.49 -20.87
N SER A 75 9.02 -3.23 -20.08
CA SER A 75 10.34 -2.86 -20.61
C SER A 75 10.99 -4.00 -21.38
N LEU A 76 10.87 -5.24 -20.87
CA LEU A 76 11.31 -6.45 -21.57
C LEU A 76 10.52 -6.65 -22.87
N GLY A 77 9.20 -6.54 -22.82
CA GLY A 77 8.35 -6.65 -24.01
C GLY A 77 8.66 -5.59 -25.07
N ALA A 78 8.87 -4.34 -24.65
CA ALA A 78 9.28 -3.25 -25.53
C ALA A 78 10.65 -3.51 -26.16
N GLY A 79 11.63 -3.98 -25.36
CA GLY A 79 12.96 -4.35 -25.85
C GLY A 79 12.92 -5.44 -26.91
N ILE A 80 12.14 -6.51 -26.69
CA ILE A 80 11.97 -7.60 -27.65
C ILE A 80 11.26 -7.08 -28.92
N THR A 81 10.23 -6.23 -28.77
CA THR A 81 9.51 -5.63 -29.90
C THR A 81 10.45 -4.79 -30.76
N ILE A 82 11.25 -3.92 -30.15
CA ILE A 82 12.23 -3.08 -30.86
C ILE A 82 13.28 -3.97 -31.54
N ALA A 83 13.86 -4.93 -30.83
CA ALA A 83 14.88 -5.82 -31.37
C ALA A 83 14.37 -6.66 -32.56
N THR A 84 13.10 -7.03 -32.53
CA THR A 84 12.45 -7.73 -33.64
C THR A 84 12.26 -6.80 -34.83
N TYR A 85 11.79 -5.56 -34.60
CA TYR A 85 11.55 -4.59 -35.66
C TYR A 85 12.84 -4.07 -36.32
N THR A 86 13.94 -3.96 -35.55
CA THR A 86 15.26 -3.57 -36.08
C THR A 86 16.01 -4.73 -36.76
N GLY A 87 15.42 -5.93 -36.78
CA GLY A 87 16.02 -7.11 -37.40
C GLY A 87 17.15 -7.74 -36.59
N LEU A 88 17.38 -7.31 -35.34
CA LEU A 88 18.32 -7.95 -34.41
C LEU A 88 17.83 -9.35 -34.01
N ILE A 89 16.51 -9.55 -33.97
CA ILE A 89 15.87 -10.85 -33.74
C ILE A 89 15.00 -11.18 -34.96
N ASN A 90 15.35 -12.23 -35.68
CA ASN A 90 14.61 -12.69 -36.85
C ASN A 90 13.48 -13.66 -36.43
N MET A 91 12.26 -13.16 -36.29
CA MET A 91 11.12 -13.94 -35.76
C MET A 91 10.16 -14.51 -36.83
N GLY A 92 10.51 -14.43 -38.12
CA GLY A 92 9.67 -15.00 -39.18
C GLY A 92 8.26 -14.40 -39.16
N ASN A 93 7.21 -15.23 -39.02
CA ASN A 93 5.80 -14.80 -39.04
C ASN A 93 5.14 -14.73 -37.65
N SER A 94 5.90 -14.88 -36.55
CA SER A 94 5.35 -15.04 -35.17
C SER A 94 5.29 -13.75 -34.35
N PHE A 95 5.01 -12.60 -34.99
CA PHE A 95 4.99 -11.28 -34.35
C PHE A 95 3.96 -11.17 -33.19
N LEU A 96 2.86 -11.92 -33.23
CA LEU A 96 1.78 -11.87 -32.24
C LEU A 96 2.21 -12.26 -30.81
N ILE A 97 3.19 -13.16 -30.66
CA ILE A 97 3.63 -13.65 -29.34
C ILE A 97 4.43 -12.58 -28.58
N VAL A 98 5.08 -11.66 -29.31
CA VAL A 98 5.94 -10.61 -28.74
C VAL A 98 5.14 -9.50 -28.04
N TYR A 99 3.91 -9.25 -28.47
CA TYR A 99 3.06 -8.21 -27.89
C TYR A 99 2.46 -8.62 -26.53
N GLY A 100 2.41 -9.92 -26.22
CA GLY A 100 1.85 -10.45 -24.97
C GLY A 100 2.54 -9.89 -23.73
N PRO A 101 3.87 -10.02 -23.58
CA PRO A 101 4.60 -9.43 -22.46
C PRO A 101 4.44 -7.91 -22.35
N PHE A 102 4.48 -7.19 -23.48
CA PHE A 102 4.33 -5.73 -23.48
C PHE A 102 2.94 -5.28 -23.01
N LEU A 103 1.87 -5.81 -23.62
CA LEU A 103 0.49 -5.45 -23.28
C LEU A 103 0.09 -5.95 -21.88
N GLY A 104 0.57 -7.14 -21.50
CA GLY A 104 0.38 -7.70 -20.15
C GLY A 104 1.06 -6.85 -19.08
N GLY A 105 2.33 -6.47 -19.31
CA GLY A 105 3.07 -5.57 -18.44
C GLY A 105 2.38 -4.21 -18.29
N LEU A 106 1.91 -3.64 -19.42
CA LEU A 106 1.24 -2.34 -19.43
C LEU A 106 -0.07 -2.38 -18.64
N SER A 107 -0.84 -3.46 -18.78
CA SER A 107 -2.10 -3.65 -18.04
C SER A 107 -1.88 -3.74 -16.53
N ILE A 108 -0.84 -4.48 -16.10
CA ILE A 108 -0.46 -4.60 -14.69
C ILE A 108 0.00 -3.24 -14.14
N LEU A 109 0.83 -2.52 -14.91
CA LEU A 109 1.33 -1.20 -14.54
C LEU A 109 0.19 -0.19 -14.38
N MET A 110 -0.75 -0.16 -15.32
CA MET A 110 -1.94 0.70 -15.25
C MET A 110 -2.82 0.35 -14.04
N THR A 111 -2.96 -0.93 -13.72
CA THR A 111 -3.70 -1.38 -12.52
C THR A 111 -3.02 -0.90 -11.24
N GLY A 112 -1.69 -1.02 -11.15
CA GLY A 112 -0.92 -0.51 -10.02
C GLY A 112 -1.01 1.01 -9.86
N LEU A 113 -0.93 1.77 -10.96
CA LEU A 113 -1.10 3.22 -10.97
C LEU A 113 -2.52 3.63 -10.56
N ALA A 114 -3.56 3.00 -11.10
CA ALA A 114 -4.94 3.27 -10.73
C ALA A 114 -5.20 3.01 -9.24
N LYS A 115 -4.61 1.93 -8.69
CA LYS A 115 -4.70 1.61 -7.26
C LYS A 115 -3.98 2.65 -6.38
N ARG A 116 -2.91 3.27 -6.89
CA ARG A 116 -2.19 4.35 -6.20
C ARG A 116 -2.93 5.68 -6.23
N THR A 117 -3.62 6.01 -7.33
CA THR A 117 -4.32 7.30 -7.51
C THR A 117 -5.69 7.34 -6.82
N ARG A 118 -6.33 6.19 -6.54
CA ARG A 118 -7.58 6.11 -5.75
C ARG A 118 -7.40 6.33 -4.24
N LYS A 119 -6.35 7.05 -3.85
CA LYS A 119 -6.05 7.43 -2.47
C LYS A 119 -6.56 8.83 -2.18
#